data_AF-A0A842QFN8-F1
#
_entry.id   AF-A0A842QFN8-F1
#
_cell.length_a   1.000
_cell.length_b   1.000
_cell.length_c   1.000
_cell.angle_alpha   90.00
_cell.angle_beta   90.00
_cell.angle_gamma   90.00
#
_symmetry.space_group_name_H-M   'P 1'
#
loop_
_entity.id
_entity.type
_entity.pdbx_description
1 polymer ?
#
loop_
_entity_poly.entity_id
_entity_poly.type
_entity_poly.pdbx_seq_one_letter_code
_entity_poly.pdbx_strand_id
1 'polypeptide(L)'
;MASSGRLKIMLLQHADFGGRWYPPGMTRKEGEENVSWEGEVNGVEMTLISAMTGKPVYFGGWDTAKGRPRPLEPLVPAGSVFYFEIDGNLAQKAMDAIHDQHIGQKTNLGFGHAAIGVWSNE
;
A
#
# COMPACT_ATOMS: atom_id res chain seq x y z
N MET A 1 -23.65 16.81 -1.12
CA MET A 1 -23.17 15.42 -1.24
C MET A 1 -21.68 15.51 -1.52
N ALA A 2 -20.83 14.92 -0.68
CA ALA A 2 -19.40 14.89 -0.96
C ALA A 2 -19.16 14.05 -2.22
N SER A 3 -18.39 14.56 -3.18
CA SER A 3 -18.03 13.81 -4.38
C SER A 3 -17.10 12.67 -3.98
N SER A 4 -17.37 11.42 -4.35
CA SER A 4 -16.43 10.31 -4.14
C SER A 4 -15.26 10.39 -5.13
N GLY A 5 -14.04 10.26 -4.62
CA GLY A 5 -12.80 10.19 -5.39
C GLY A 5 -12.35 8.74 -5.59
N ARG A 6 -11.69 8.48 -6.72
CA ARG A 6 -11.16 7.15 -7.07
C ARG A 6 -9.69 7.23 -7.39
N LEU A 7 -8.88 6.58 -6.56
CA LEU A 7 -7.42 6.62 -6.64
C LEU A 7 -6.84 5.21 -6.76
N LYS A 8 -5.69 5.10 -7.42
CA LYS A 8 -4.88 3.89 -7.46
C LYS A 8 -3.47 4.21 -7.01
N ILE A 9 -2.91 3.36 -6.15
CA ILE A 9 -1.54 3.44 -5.68
C ILE A 9 -0.77 2.30 -6.32
N MET A 10 0.29 2.61 -7.05
CA MET A 10 1.21 1.65 -7.66
C MET A 10 2.53 1.66 -6.91
N LEU A 11 3.02 0.49 -6.54
CA LEU A 11 4.35 0.32 -5.95
C LEU A 11 5.41 0.39 -7.05
N LEU A 12 6.30 1.37 -6.98
CA LEU A 12 7.46 1.51 -7.85
C LEU A 12 8.64 0.63 -7.41
N GLN A 13 8.68 0.28 -6.12
CA GLN A 13 9.64 -0.64 -5.52
C GLN A 13 8.91 -1.70 -4.68
N HIS A 14 9.59 -2.80 -4.34
CA HIS A 14 9.04 -3.79 -3.41
C HIS A 14 8.66 -3.12 -2.08
N ALA A 15 7.58 -3.55 -1.43
CA ALA A 15 7.14 -2.96 -0.18
C ALA A 15 7.10 -3.98 0.95
N ASP A 16 7.64 -3.60 2.10
CA ASP A 16 7.50 -4.37 3.34
C ASP A 16 6.25 -3.92 4.09
N PHE A 17 5.17 -4.66 3.92
CA PHE A 17 3.93 -4.44 4.65
C PHE A 17 3.83 -5.28 5.93
N GLY A 18 4.95 -5.81 6.44
CA GLY A 18 4.97 -6.64 7.65
C GLY A 18 4.34 -8.02 7.42
N GLY A 19 4.61 -8.63 6.26
CA GLY A 19 4.09 -9.94 5.87
C GLY A 19 2.62 -9.96 5.44
N ARG A 20 2.01 -8.79 5.24
CA ARG A 20 0.64 -8.63 4.72
C ARG A 20 0.67 -8.30 3.23
N TRP A 21 -0.41 -8.60 2.53
CA TRP A 21 -0.56 -8.25 1.11
C TRP A 21 -1.18 -6.86 0.90
N TYR A 22 -1.78 -6.26 1.93
CA TYR A 22 -2.46 -4.97 1.90
C TYR A 22 -1.63 -3.87 2.59
N PRO A 23 -1.81 -2.58 2.22
CA PRO A 23 -1.07 -1.48 2.81
C PRO A 23 -1.24 -1.37 4.33
N PRO A 24 -0.19 -0.96 5.07
CA PRO A 24 -0.30 -0.72 6.50
C PRO A 24 -1.39 0.31 6.80
N GLY A 25 -2.06 0.16 7.94
CA GLY A 25 -3.16 1.05 8.36
C GLY A 25 -4.54 0.59 7.89
N MET A 26 -4.62 -0.30 6.88
CA MET A 26 -5.90 -0.92 6.49
C MET A 26 -6.32 -1.99 7.48
N THR A 27 -7.61 -2.00 7.82
CA THR A 27 -8.24 -3.02 8.65
C THR A 27 -9.44 -3.62 7.92
N ARG A 28 -9.59 -4.94 8.01
CA ARG A 28 -10.78 -5.65 7.51
C ARG A 28 -11.93 -5.38 8.47
N LYS A 29 -13.03 -4.82 7.97
CA LYS A 29 -14.29 -4.67 8.70
C LYS A 29 -15.31 -5.65 8.13
N GLU A 30 -15.97 -6.37 9.02
CA GLU A 30 -17.09 -7.26 8.69
C GLU A 30 -18.40 -6.52 8.99
N GLY A 31 -19.14 -6.19 7.95
CA GLY A 31 -20.52 -5.73 8.05
C GLY A 31 -21.50 -6.90 7.96
N GLU A 32 -22.79 -6.62 8.16
CA GLU A 32 -23.85 -7.64 8.12
C GLU A 32 -23.97 -8.31 6.74
N GLU A 33 -23.69 -7.58 5.66
CA GLU A 33 -23.84 -8.06 4.27
C GLU A 33 -22.55 -7.98 3.43
N ASN A 34 -21.51 -7.29 3.91
CA ASN A 34 -20.29 -7.03 3.13
C ASN A 34 -19.02 -7.01 3.99
N VAL A 35 -17.88 -7.17 3.32
CA VAL A 35 -16.55 -7.02 3.91
C VAL A 35 -15.90 -5.81 3.24
N SER A 36 -15.46 -4.84 4.04
CA SER A 36 -14.70 -3.69 3.57
C SER A 36 -13.29 -3.70 4.16
N TRP A 37 -12.37 -3.04 3.45
CA TRP A 37 -11.02 -2.77 3.94
C TRP A 37 -10.87 -1.27 4.04
N GLU A 38 -10.75 -0.76 5.25
CA GLU A 38 -10.79 0.68 5.53
C GLU A 38 -9.65 1.05 6.46
N GLY A 39 -9.15 2.27 6.32
CA GLY A 39 -8.17 2.83 7.24
C GLY A 39 -7.42 3.99 6.59
N GLU A 40 -6.18 4.21 7.02
CA GLU A 40 -5.35 5.29 6.50
C GLU A 40 -4.10 4.77 5.78
N VAL A 41 -3.78 5.40 4.65
CA VAL A 41 -2.45 5.30 4.02
C VAL A 41 -1.78 6.67 4.13
N ASN A 42 -0.61 6.74 4.76
CA ASN A 42 0.12 7.99 5.01
C ASN A 42 -0.76 9.11 5.62
N GLY A 43 -1.65 8.78 6.55
CA GLY A 43 -2.51 9.75 7.25
C GLY A 43 -3.70 10.26 6.43
N VAL A 44 -4.09 9.51 5.40
CA VAL A 44 -5.25 9.81 4.56
C VAL A 44 -6.22 8.63 4.60
N GLU A 45 -7.43 8.88 5.11
CA GLU A 45 -8.51 7.89 5.18
C GLU A 45 -8.97 7.47 3.78
N MET A 46 -9.12 6.16 3.56
CA MET A 46 -9.58 5.59 2.30
C MET A 46 -10.09 4.15 2.48
N THR A 47 -10.86 3.70 1.50
CA THR A 47 -11.40 2.34 1.42
C THR A 47 -10.74 1.58 0.29
N LEU A 48 -10.07 0.47 0.59
CA LEU A 48 -9.46 -0.42 -0.40
C LEU A 48 -10.56 -1.24 -1.09
N ILE A 49 -10.68 -1.07 -2.40
CA ILE A 49 -11.66 -1.73 -3.26
C ILE A 49 -11.11 -3.03 -3.83
N SER A 50 -9.89 -2.98 -4.35
CA SER A 50 -9.25 -4.15 -4.95
C SER A 50 -7.73 -3.98 -4.97
N ALA A 51 -7.04 -5.10 -5.15
CA ALA A 51 -5.59 -5.10 -5.32
C ALA A 51 -5.20 -6.05 -6.45
N MET A 52 -4.31 -5.58 -7.30
CA MET A 52 -3.60 -6.40 -8.29
C MET A 52 -2.18 -6.57 -7.79
N THR A 53 -1.86 -7.76 -7.30
CA THR A 53 -0.54 -8.07 -6.74
C THR A 53 0.01 -9.37 -7.35
N GLY A 54 1.34 -9.51 -7.35
CA GLY A 54 2.01 -10.74 -7.76
C GLY A 54 2.31 -11.68 -6.60
N LYS A 55 3.06 -12.76 -6.88
CA LYS A 55 3.62 -13.62 -5.83
C LYS A 55 4.55 -12.79 -4.91
N PRO A 56 4.55 -13.04 -3.59
CA PRO A 56 5.47 -12.37 -2.68
C PRO A 56 6.92 -12.55 -3.13
N VAL A 57 7.71 -11.48 -3.00
CA VAL A 57 9.16 -11.51 -3.22
C VAL A 57 9.83 -11.66 -1.87
N TYR A 58 10.66 -12.68 -1.71
CA TYR A 58 11.34 -12.92 -0.43
C TYR A 58 12.63 -12.12 -0.37
N PHE A 59 12.68 -11.18 0.56
CA PHE A 59 13.86 -10.42 0.87
C PHE A 59 14.58 -11.04 2.07
N GLY A 60 15.87 -11.28 1.91
CA GLY A 60 16.74 -11.71 2.99
C GLY A 60 18.02 -10.89 2.96
N GLY A 61 19.15 -11.58 3.01
CA GLY A 61 20.46 -10.97 2.89
C GLY A 61 21.38 -11.48 3.98
N TRP A 62 22.48 -10.76 4.18
CA TRP A 62 23.49 -11.11 5.16
C TRP A 62 23.55 -10.06 6.27
N ASP A 63 23.60 -10.50 7.51
CA ASP A 63 23.91 -9.67 8.66
C ASP A 63 25.42 -9.74 8.89
N THR A 64 26.16 -8.75 8.38
CA THR A 64 27.62 -8.67 8.49
C THR A 64 28.07 -8.49 9.95
N ALA A 65 27.27 -7.85 10.80
CA ALA A 65 27.58 -7.65 12.21
C ALA A 65 27.46 -8.95 13.02
N LYS A 66 26.50 -9.81 12.65
CA LYS A 66 26.29 -11.13 13.31
C LYS A 66 26.89 -12.30 12.54
N GLY A 67 27.48 -12.07 11.36
CA GLY A 67 28.07 -13.09 10.52
C GLY A 67 27.10 -14.20 10.09
N ARG A 68 25.82 -13.87 9.84
CA ARG A 68 24.79 -14.88 9.52
C ARG A 68 23.75 -14.39 8.51
N PRO A 69 23.01 -15.29 7.83
CA PRO A 69 21.87 -14.90 6.99
C PRO A 69 20.78 -14.19 7.80
N ARG A 70 20.12 -13.22 7.17
CA ARG A 70 18.88 -12.62 7.68
C ARG A 70 17.69 -13.54 7.40
N PRO A 71 16.68 -13.60 8.28
CA PRO A 71 15.43 -14.29 7.99
C PRO A 71 14.81 -13.80 6.68
N LEU A 72 14.18 -14.70 5.94
CA LEU A 72 13.43 -14.33 4.73
C LEU A 72 12.12 -13.65 5.14
N GLU A 73 11.90 -12.46 4.62
CA GLU A 73 10.70 -11.66 4.82
C GLU A 73 9.94 -11.56 3.49
N PRO A 74 8.64 -11.89 3.47
CA PRO A 74 7.84 -11.72 2.26
C PRO A 74 7.50 -10.24 2.06
N LEU A 75 7.83 -9.73 0.87
CA LEU A 75 7.51 -8.38 0.41
C LEU A 75 6.40 -8.41 -0.65
N VAL A 76 5.63 -7.33 -0.71
CA VAL A 76 4.72 -7.08 -1.84
C VAL A 76 5.55 -6.66 -3.06
N PRO A 77 5.36 -7.29 -4.23
CA PRO A 77 6.19 -7.02 -5.40
C PRO A 77 5.97 -5.59 -5.95
N ALA A 78 7.02 -5.02 -6.52
CA ALA A 78 6.91 -3.81 -7.35
C ALA A 78 5.95 -4.07 -8.53
N GLY A 79 5.27 -3.04 -8.98
CA GLY A 79 4.19 -3.12 -9.97
C GLY A 79 2.84 -3.54 -9.38
N SER A 80 2.76 -3.85 -8.08
CA SER A 80 1.47 -4.07 -7.43
C SER A 80 0.65 -2.77 -7.39
N VAL A 81 -0.66 -2.88 -7.64
CA VAL A 81 -1.59 -1.75 -7.68
C VAL A 81 -2.73 -1.97 -6.70
N PHE A 82 -3.03 -0.97 -5.90
CA PHE A 82 -4.12 -0.95 -4.93
C PHE A 82 -5.13 0.13 -5.32
N TYR A 83 -6.39 -0.24 -5.48
CA TYR A 83 -7.47 0.64 -5.90
C TYR A 83 -8.29 1.06 -4.69
N PHE A 84 -8.55 2.36 -4.58
CA PHE A 84 -9.22 2.97 -3.46
C PHE A 84 -10.39 3.84 -3.89
N GLU A 85 -11.39 3.90 -3.02
CA GLU A 85 -12.36 4.99 -2.94
C GLU A 85 -12.04 5.87 -1.73
N ILE A 86 -12.29 7.17 -1.88
CA ILE A 86 -11.99 8.19 -0.88
C ILE A 86 -13.03 9.30 -0.94
N ASP A 87 -13.19 10.09 0.13
CA ASP A 87 -13.87 11.38 0.00
C ASP A 87 -13.07 12.29 -0.97
N GLY A 88 -13.72 12.80 -2.01
CA GLY A 88 -13.09 13.59 -3.06
C GLY A 88 -12.47 14.89 -2.57
N ASN A 89 -12.90 15.41 -1.42
CA ASN A 89 -12.23 16.54 -0.76
C ASN A 89 -10.83 16.17 -0.20
N LEU A 90 -10.54 14.89 0.01
CA LEU A 90 -9.23 14.38 0.43
C LEU A 90 -8.36 13.95 -0.75
N ALA A 91 -8.88 13.95 -1.99
CA ALA A 91 -8.15 13.44 -3.14
C ALA A 91 -6.80 14.17 -3.37
N GLN A 92 -6.78 15.50 -3.30
CA GLN A 92 -5.52 16.25 -3.43
C GLN A 92 -4.55 15.97 -2.29
N LYS A 93 -5.06 15.90 -1.05
CA LYS A 93 -4.26 15.52 0.13
C LYS A 93 -3.63 14.13 -0.06
N ALA A 94 -4.38 13.18 -0.61
CA ALA A 94 -3.90 11.84 -0.94
C ALA A 94 -2.78 11.89 -1.99
N MET A 95 -2.95 12.69 -3.05
CA MET A 95 -1.91 12.87 -4.07
C MET A 95 -0.61 13.40 -3.44
N ASP A 96 -0.70 14.44 -2.61
CA ASP A 96 0.46 15.07 -1.97
C ASP A 96 1.14 14.14 -0.93
N ALA A 97 0.35 13.37 -0.17
CA ALA A 97 0.86 12.51 0.90
C ALA A 97 1.43 11.17 0.40
N ILE A 98 1.15 10.78 -0.85
CA ILE A 98 1.46 9.44 -1.36
C ILE A 98 2.32 9.47 -2.62
N HIS A 99 2.15 10.46 -3.51
CA HIS A 99 2.95 10.52 -4.72
C HIS A 99 4.43 10.71 -4.38
N ASP A 100 5.27 9.86 -4.96
CA ASP A 100 6.72 9.85 -4.72
C ASP A 100 7.11 9.60 -3.25
N GLN A 101 6.17 9.12 -2.43
CA GLN A 101 6.40 8.77 -1.04
C GLN A 101 6.60 7.27 -0.86
N HIS A 102 7.03 6.87 0.33
CA HIS A 102 7.26 5.47 0.68
C HIS A 102 6.18 4.98 1.67
N ILE A 103 5.67 3.77 1.46
CA ILE A 103 4.64 3.13 2.28
C ILE A 103 5.19 1.83 2.86
N GLY A 104 5.01 1.60 4.17
CA GLY A 104 5.43 0.36 4.83
C GLY A 104 6.65 0.53 5.71
N GLN A 105 7.40 -0.55 5.89
CA GLN A 105 8.60 -0.62 6.71
C GLN A 105 9.86 -0.51 5.86
N LYS A 106 11.02 -0.29 6.52
CA LYS A 106 12.34 -0.24 5.89
C LYS A 106 12.42 0.75 4.71
N THR A 107 11.67 1.84 4.79
CA THR A 107 11.62 2.89 3.75
C THR A 107 12.96 3.59 3.56
N ASN A 108 13.80 3.62 4.60
CA ASN A 108 15.19 4.08 4.53
C ASN A 108 16.09 3.22 3.63
N LEU A 109 15.66 2.01 3.24
CA LEU A 109 16.32 1.16 2.26
C LEU A 109 15.72 1.30 0.84
N GLY A 110 14.76 2.21 0.65
CA GLY A 110 14.07 2.44 -0.63
C GLY A 110 12.83 1.57 -0.85
N PHE A 111 12.43 0.74 0.12
CA PHE A 111 11.21 -0.06 -0.01
C PHE A 111 9.95 0.78 0.09
N GLY A 112 8.93 0.38 -0.67
CA GLY A 112 7.59 0.95 -0.59
C GLY A 112 7.41 2.25 -1.36
N HIS A 113 8.38 2.66 -2.18
CA HIS A 113 8.24 3.83 -3.06
C HIS A 113 7.00 3.66 -3.95
N ALA A 114 6.14 4.68 -3.99
CA ALA A 114 4.83 4.59 -4.61
C ALA A 114 4.52 5.80 -5.51
N ALA A 115 3.73 5.52 -6.55
CA ALA A 115 3.06 6.52 -7.36
C ALA A 115 1.54 6.39 -7.16
N ILE A 116 0.85 7.53 -7.11
CA ILE A 116 -0.60 7.59 -7.03
C ILE A 116 -1.18 8.29 -8.26
N GLY A 117 -2.36 7.86 -8.69
CA GLY A 117 -3.12 8.49 -9.76
C GLY A 117 -4.61 8.18 -9.65
N VAL A 118 -5.40 8.77 -10.55
CA VAL A 118 -6.85 8.54 -10.63
C VAL A 118 -7.17 7.30 -11.47
N TRP A 119 -8.34 6.70 -11.25
CA TRP A 119 -8.89 5.66 -12.11
C TRP A 119 -10.38 5.90 -12.39
N SER A 120 -10.83 5.50 -13.57
CA SER A 120 -12.22 5.55 -14.01
C SER A 120 -12.73 4.14 -14.30
N ASN A 121 -14.05 4.01 -14.30
CA ASN A 121 -14.70 2.89 -14.96
C ASN A 121 -14.74 3.24 -16.45
N GLU A 122 -13.85 2.64 -17.25
CA GLU A 122 -14.08 2.59 -18.71
C GLU A 122 -15.32 1.75 -19.02
#